data_AF-U5WNX2-F1
#
_entry.id   AF-U5WNX2-F1
#
_cell.length_a   1.000
_cell.length_b   1.000
_cell.length_c   1.000
_cell.angle_alpha   90.00
_cell.angle_beta   90.00
_cell.angle_gamma   90.00
#
_symmetry.space_group_name_H-M   'P 1'
#
loop_
_entity.id
_entity.type
_entity.pdbx_description
1 polymer ?
#
loop_
_entity_poly.entity_id
_entity_poly.type
_entity_poly.pdbx_seq_one_letter_code
_entity_poly.pdbx_strand_id
1 'polypeptide(L)'
;MPSKASVAIVGSGNISTDLLYKLLRSDWLEPRWMVGIDPESEGLARARKLGLETTHEGVDWLLAQSEKPDLVFEATSAYVHKAAAPKYAEAGIRAIDLTPAAVGPAVIPPANLREHLDAPNVNMITCGGQATIPIVYAVSRALVEKGGVPYAEIVASVASVSAGPGTRANIDEFTKTTSRGVQTIGGAARGKAIIILNPADPPMIMRDTIFCAIPEDADRDAIAKSIRDVVAEVQTYVPGYRLLNEPQFDEPSLNSGGQAVVTTFVEVEGAGDYLPPYAGNLDIMTAAATKVGEEIARKSKDVTLSATGGTR
;
A
#
# COMPACT_ATOMS: atom_id res chain seq x y z
N MET A 1 -18.64 1.16 21.60
CA MET A 1 -17.76 0.94 20.43
C MET A 1 -16.85 -0.24 20.73
N PRO A 2 -16.51 -1.10 19.78
CA PRO A 2 -15.57 -2.20 20.03
C PRO A 2 -14.18 -1.65 20.40
N SER A 3 -13.47 -2.28 21.35
CA SER A 3 -12.11 -1.88 21.80
C SER A 3 -11.14 -1.82 20.62
N LYS A 4 -10.50 -0.68 20.33
CA LYS A 4 -9.55 -0.57 19.21
C LYS A 4 -8.32 -1.45 19.43
N ALA A 5 -7.71 -1.94 18.35
CA ALA A 5 -6.45 -2.66 18.42
C ALA A 5 -5.33 -1.65 18.67
N SER A 6 -4.49 -1.92 19.66
CA SER A 6 -3.34 -1.09 20.00
C SER A 6 -2.25 -1.25 18.95
N VAL A 7 -1.67 -0.14 18.49
CA VAL A 7 -0.64 -0.20 17.43
C VAL A 7 0.60 0.61 17.75
N ALA A 8 1.74 0.09 17.31
CA ALA A 8 3.03 0.78 17.34
C ALA A 8 3.45 1.18 15.92
N ILE A 9 4.11 2.33 15.79
CA ILE A 9 4.75 2.78 14.55
C ILE A 9 6.26 2.76 14.78
N VAL A 10 6.99 1.99 13.97
CA VAL A 10 8.45 1.92 14.00
C VAL A 10 9.01 2.69 12.81
N GLY A 11 9.87 3.66 13.09
CA GLY A 11 10.22 4.76 12.20
C GLY A 11 9.51 6.05 12.63
N SER A 12 10.17 7.18 12.40
CA SER A 12 9.68 8.52 12.77
C SER A 12 9.87 9.55 11.66
N GLY A 13 9.94 9.08 10.41
CA GLY A 13 10.07 9.93 9.23
C GLY A 13 8.71 10.37 8.65
N ASN A 14 8.74 10.82 7.40
CA ASN A 14 7.57 11.32 6.68
C ASN A 14 6.43 10.30 6.58
N ILE A 15 6.72 9.04 6.20
CA ILE A 15 5.73 7.97 6.09
C ILE A 15 5.12 7.67 7.46
N SER A 16 5.94 7.50 8.49
CA SER A 16 5.50 7.21 9.86
C SER A 16 4.61 8.32 10.44
N THR A 17 4.95 9.58 10.16
CA THR A 17 4.22 10.74 10.66
C THR A 17 2.89 10.92 9.94
N ASP A 18 2.85 10.70 8.62
CA ASP A 18 1.59 10.70 7.87
C ASP A 18 0.67 9.55 8.30
N LEU A 19 1.24 8.35 8.48
CA LEU A 19 0.52 7.19 8.98
C LEU A 19 -0.07 7.44 10.37
N LEU A 20 0.66 8.10 11.28
CA LEU A 20 0.16 8.46 12.61
C LEU A 20 -1.17 9.21 12.53
N TYR A 21 -1.27 10.24 11.68
CA TYR A 21 -2.51 11.01 11.53
C TYR A 21 -3.67 10.18 10.97
N LYS A 22 -3.39 9.26 10.03
CA LYS A 22 -4.41 8.33 9.51
C LYS A 22 -4.89 7.36 10.60
N LEU A 23 -3.98 6.80 11.38
CA LEU A 23 -4.30 5.88 12.49
C LEU A 23 -5.10 6.57 13.60
N LEU A 24 -4.82 7.85 13.91
CA LEU A 24 -5.60 8.62 14.89
C LEU A 24 -7.08 8.80 14.48
N ARG A 25 -7.39 8.73 13.19
CA ARG A 25 -8.76 8.79 12.66
C ARG A 25 -9.42 7.42 12.52
N SER A 26 -8.67 6.33 12.67
CA SER A 26 -9.19 4.97 12.48
C SER A 26 -10.23 4.63 13.54
N ASP A 27 -11.32 3.98 13.12
CA ASP A 27 -12.32 3.42 14.04
C ASP A 27 -11.89 2.09 14.67
N TRP A 28 -10.84 1.46 14.14
CA TRP A 28 -10.41 0.11 14.52
C TRP A 28 -9.04 0.06 15.19
N LEU A 29 -8.20 1.07 14.96
CA LEU A 29 -6.81 1.11 15.40
C LEU A 29 -6.56 2.29 16.34
N GLU A 30 -5.72 2.09 17.35
CA GLU A 30 -5.31 3.10 18.31
C GLU A 30 -3.78 3.18 18.37
N PRO A 31 -3.16 4.22 17.77
CA PRO A 31 -1.72 4.38 17.81
C PRO A 31 -1.29 4.81 19.20
N ARG A 32 -0.46 3.98 19.86
CA ARG A 32 0.02 4.20 21.23
C ARG A 32 1.51 4.46 21.33
N TRP A 33 2.30 3.87 20.43
CA TRP A 33 3.76 3.98 20.43
C TRP A 33 4.30 4.52 19.11
N MET A 34 5.24 5.46 19.18
CA MET A 34 6.10 5.81 18.04
C MET A 34 7.58 5.59 18.41
N VAL A 35 8.25 4.75 17.64
CA VAL A 35 9.58 4.24 17.95
C VAL A 35 10.57 4.74 16.89
N GLY A 36 11.56 5.51 17.30
CA GLY A 36 12.63 6.01 16.44
C GLY A 36 14.01 5.60 16.94
N ILE A 37 15.04 6.15 16.30
CA ILE A 37 16.46 6.00 16.70
C ILE A 37 17.18 7.35 16.88
N ASP A 38 16.57 8.44 16.41
CA ASP A 38 17.10 9.80 16.50
C ASP A 38 16.29 10.57 17.55
N PRO A 39 16.90 10.97 18.70
CA PRO A 39 16.20 11.72 19.74
C PRO A 39 15.68 13.09 19.25
N GLU A 40 16.27 13.66 18.20
CA GLU A 40 15.90 14.96 17.62
C GLU A 40 14.85 14.85 16.51
N SER A 41 14.31 13.65 16.27
CA SER A 41 13.31 13.43 15.22
C SER A 41 12.03 14.25 15.45
N GLU A 42 11.64 15.05 14.44
CA GLU A 42 10.37 15.79 14.44
C GLU A 42 9.16 14.86 14.61
N GLY A 43 9.19 13.68 13.99
CA GLY A 43 8.11 12.69 14.09
C GLY A 43 7.90 12.25 15.54
N LEU A 44 8.97 12.01 16.30
CA LEU A 44 8.88 11.68 17.73
C LEU A 44 8.33 12.85 18.55
N ALA A 45 8.81 14.07 18.30
CA ALA A 45 8.31 15.26 18.99
C ALA A 45 6.79 15.46 18.76
N ARG A 46 6.34 15.25 17.52
CA ARG A 46 4.94 15.36 17.12
C ARG A 46 4.07 14.26 17.74
N ALA A 47 4.53 13.01 17.72
CA ALA A 47 3.83 11.90 18.36
C ALA A 47 3.65 12.12 19.87
N ARG A 48 4.71 12.61 20.55
CA ARG A 48 4.65 12.96 21.98
C ARG A 48 3.62 14.05 22.27
N LYS A 49 3.55 15.09 21.42
CA LYS A 49 2.54 16.16 21.53
C LYS A 49 1.11 15.64 21.35
N LEU A 50 0.94 14.58 20.56
CA LEU A 50 -0.35 13.90 20.33
C LEU A 50 -0.67 12.84 21.40
N GLY A 51 0.18 12.69 22.42
CA GLY A 51 -0.07 11.82 23.58
C GLY A 51 0.47 10.41 23.45
N LEU A 52 1.23 10.08 22.40
CA LEU A 52 1.86 8.77 22.26
C LEU A 52 3.07 8.62 23.15
N GLU A 53 3.34 7.39 23.56
CA GLU A 53 4.62 6.99 24.14
C GLU A 53 5.67 6.94 23.03
N THR A 54 6.82 7.58 23.25
CA THR A 54 7.84 7.70 22.21
C THR A 54 9.21 7.35 22.75
N THR A 55 10.02 6.67 21.93
CA THR A 55 11.41 6.33 22.26
C THR A 55 12.34 6.60 21.09
N HIS A 56 13.63 6.76 21.39
CA HIS A 56 14.74 6.78 20.43
C HIS A 56 15.68 5.56 20.60
N GLU A 57 15.29 4.58 21.42
CA GLU A 57 16.09 3.37 21.70
C GLU A 57 15.77 2.22 20.74
N GLY A 58 14.99 2.49 19.68
CA GLY A 58 14.66 1.52 18.65
C GLY A 58 13.71 0.40 19.10
N VAL A 59 13.65 -0.65 18.28
CA VAL A 59 12.69 -1.75 18.42
C VAL A 59 12.87 -2.54 19.72
N ASP A 60 14.08 -2.62 20.25
CA ASP A 60 14.36 -3.40 21.45
C ASP A 60 13.65 -2.81 22.68
N TRP A 61 13.50 -1.48 22.76
CA TRP A 61 12.69 -0.83 23.80
C TRP A 61 11.20 -1.21 23.70
N LEU A 62 10.66 -1.26 22.48
CA LEU A 62 9.25 -1.66 22.26
C LEU A 62 9.02 -3.11 22.70
N LEU A 63 9.98 -3.98 22.38
CA LEU A 63 9.96 -5.39 22.76
C LEU A 63 10.26 -5.62 24.25
N ALA A 64 10.72 -4.62 24.99
CA ALA A 64 10.89 -4.68 26.44
C ALA A 64 9.66 -4.22 27.23
N GLN A 65 8.66 -3.58 26.59
CA GLN A 65 7.45 -3.12 27.27
C GLN A 65 6.65 -4.28 27.88
N SER A 66 6.01 -4.04 29.02
CA SER A 66 5.13 -5.04 29.67
C SER A 66 3.88 -5.31 28.84
N GLU A 67 3.33 -4.26 28.21
CA GLU A 67 2.23 -4.33 27.26
C GLU A 67 2.77 -4.43 25.83
N LYS A 68 2.22 -5.33 25.01
CA LYS A 68 2.59 -5.51 23.61
C LYS A 68 1.53 -4.90 22.69
N PRO A 69 1.94 -4.23 21.60
CA PRO A 69 0.98 -3.80 20.59
C PRO A 69 0.37 -5.01 19.87
N ASP A 70 -0.89 -4.89 19.48
CA ASP A 70 -1.56 -5.90 18.65
C ASP A 70 -0.99 -5.90 17.22
N LEU A 71 -0.66 -4.71 16.69
CA LEU A 71 -0.02 -4.52 15.39
C LEU A 71 1.18 -3.57 15.46
N VAL A 72 2.19 -3.84 14.63
CA VAL A 72 3.30 -2.92 14.38
C VAL A 72 3.32 -2.50 12.91
N PHE A 73 3.37 -1.20 12.65
CA PHE A 73 3.61 -0.63 11.33
C PHE A 73 5.06 -0.19 11.24
N GLU A 74 5.83 -0.76 10.32
CA GLU A 74 7.23 -0.41 10.18
C GLU A 74 7.51 0.35 8.88
N ALA A 75 7.99 1.59 9.02
CA ALA A 75 8.37 2.50 7.95
C ALA A 75 9.79 3.02 8.15
N THR A 76 10.74 2.09 8.28
CA THR A 76 12.17 2.32 8.46
C THR A 76 12.92 2.11 7.13
N SER A 77 13.60 0.98 6.99
CA SER A 77 14.30 0.54 5.80
C SER A 77 14.28 -0.99 5.72
N ALA A 78 14.53 -1.54 4.53
CA ALA A 78 14.42 -2.98 4.32
C ALA A 78 15.35 -3.81 5.24
N TYR A 79 16.56 -3.32 5.53
CA TYR A 79 17.48 -4.05 6.40
C TYR A 79 17.06 -4.01 7.87
N VAL A 80 16.47 -2.90 8.32
CA VAL A 80 15.94 -2.78 9.69
C VAL A 80 14.74 -3.72 9.87
N HIS A 81 13.77 -3.68 8.95
CA HIS A 81 12.62 -4.57 9.03
C HIS A 81 13.00 -6.05 8.96
N LYS A 82 13.95 -6.44 8.11
CA LYS A 82 14.46 -7.82 8.06
C LYS A 82 15.04 -8.29 9.40
N ALA A 83 15.70 -7.41 10.15
CA ALA A 83 16.24 -7.73 11.46
C ALA A 83 15.16 -7.72 12.57
N ALA A 84 14.13 -6.88 12.42
CA ALA A 84 13.05 -6.72 13.40
C ALA A 84 11.93 -7.77 13.25
N ALA A 85 11.62 -8.19 12.02
CA ALA A 85 10.51 -9.09 11.72
C ALA A 85 10.51 -10.42 12.49
N PRO A 86 11.64 -11.14 12.65
CA PRO A 86 11.69 -12.34 13.50
C PRO A 86 11.33 -12.02 14.95
N LYS A 87 11.80 -10.88 15.48
CA LYS A 87 11.52 -10.45 16.85
C LYS A 87 10.04 -10.13 17.07
N TYR A 88 9.37 -9.53 16.08
CA TYR A 88 7.92 -9.32 16.14
C TYR A 88 7.15 -10.63 16.17
N ALA A 89 7.52 -11.59 15.32
CA ALA A 89 6.89 -12.90 15.28
C ALA A 89 7.06 -13.67 16.59
N GLU A 90 8.28 -13.67 17.17
CA GLU A 90 8.57 -14.27 18.48
C GLU A 90 7.75 -13.63 19.62
N ALA A 91 7.49 -12.31 19.53
CA ALA A 91 6.67 -11.58 20.48
C ALA A 91 5.15 -11.70 20.22
N GLY A 92 4.73 -12.42 19.17
CA GLY A 92 3.32 -12.55 18.79
C GLY A 92 2.68 -11.27 18.21
N ILE A 93 3.49 -10.32 17.75
CA ILE A 93 3.05 -9.04 17.21
C ILE A 93 2.90 -9.15 15.69
N ARG A 94 1.73 -8.80 15.14
CA ARG A 94 1.53 -8.78 13.69
C ARG A 94 2.18 -7.55 13.06
N ALA A 95 2.97 -7.75 12.01
CA ALA A 95 3.71 -6.68 11.35
C ALA A 95 3.10 -6.28 10.00
N ILE A 96 2.99 -4.98 9.76
CA ILE A 96 2.67 -4.38 8.46
C ILE A 96 3.92 -3.62 8.02
N ASP A 97 4.59 -4.16 7.01
CA ASP A 97 5.86 -3.69 6.47
C ASP A 97 5.63 -2.68 5.33
N LEU A 98 5.95 -1.42 5.56
CA LEU A 98 5.91 -0.36 4.53
C LEU A 98 7.26 -0.22 3.80
N THR A 99 8.24 -1.07 4.10
CA THR A 99 9.57 -1.07 3.51
C THR A 99 9.65 -2.08 2.34
N PRO A 100 10.74 -2.07 1.53
CA PRO A 100 10.94 -3.09 0.50
C PRO A 100 11.56 -4.40 1.05
N ALA A 101 11.46 -4.69 2.35
CA ALA A 101 12.02 -5.91 2.92
C ALA A 101 11.35 -7.19 2.40
N ALA A 102 10.03 -7.15 2.21
CA ALA A 102 9.21 -8.20 1.61
C ALA A 102 9.43 -9.59 2.24
N VAL A 103 9.46 -9.64 3.59
CA VAL A 103 9.58 -10.89 4.35
C VAL A 103 8.26 -11.64 4.47
N GLY A 104 7.13 -10.92 4.50
CA GLY A 104 5.78 -11.46 4.41
C GLY A 104 5.17 -11.31 3.00
N PRO A 105 4.00 -11.94 2.74
CA PRO A 105 3.28 -11.75 1.49
C PRO A 105 2.96 -10.27 1.22
N ALA A 106 3.14 -9.85 -0.03
CA ALA A 106 2.74 -8.52 -0.46
C ALA A 106 1.21 -8.45 -0.61
N VAL A 107 0.61 -7.36 -0.12
CA VAL A 107 -0.84 -7.17 -0.07
C VAL A 107 -1.29 -5.92 -0.81
N ILE A 108 -2.32 -6.09 -1.64
CA ILE A 108 -3.09 -5.02 -2.27
C ILE A 108 -4.53 -5.18 -1.78
N PRO A 109 -5.10 -4.21 -1.04
CA PRO A 109 -6.40 -4.36 -0.38
C PRO A 109 -7.53 -4.93 -1.26
N PRO A 110 -7.78 -4.41 -2.48
CA PRO A 110 -8.87 -4.91 -3.33
C PRO A 110 -8.57 -6.25 -4.03
N ALA A 111 -7.31 -6.71 -4.04
CA ALA A 111 -6.91 -7.88 -4.83
C ALA A 111 -6.78 -9.15 -3.97
N ASN A 112 -5.93 -9.12 -2.93
CA ASN A 112 -5.53 -10.34 -2.21
C ASN A 112 -5.48 -10.21 -0.68
N LEU A 113 -5.90 -9.08 -0.09
CA LEU A 113 -5.84 -8.89 1.36
C LEU A 113 -6.53 -10.01 2.15
N ARG A 114 -7.71 -10.46 1.69
CA ARG A 114 -8.49 -11.52 2.36
C ARG A 114 -7.72 -12.83 2.53
N GLU A 115 -6.82 -13.15 1.61
CA GLU A 115 -5.99 -14.36 1.63
C GLU A 115 -4.90 -14.29 2.72
N HIS A 116 -4.55 -13.10 3.18
CA HIS A 116 -3.40 -12.85 4.05
C HIS A 116 -3.78 -12.23 5.40
N LEU A 117 -5.07 -12.20 5.77
CA LEU A 117 -5.51 -11.62 7.05
C LEU A 117 -4.95 -12.33 8.30
N ASP A 118 -4.49 -13.59 8.16
CA ASP A 118 -3.87 -14.35 9.25
C ASP A 118 -2.33 -14.33 9.21
N ALA A 119 -1.73 -13.69 8.21
CA ALA A 119 -0.28 -13.65 8.09
C ALA A 119 0.33 -12.86 9.26
N PRO A 120 1.40 -13.36 9.90
CA PRO A 120 2.07 -12.65 11.00
C PRO A 120 2.83 -11.41 10.51
N ASN A 121 3.10 -11.33 9.21
CA ASN A 121 3.76 -10.21 8.56
C ASN A 121 3.17 -10.04 7.16
N VAL A 122 2.81 -8.83 6.77
CA VAL A 122 2.37 -8.48 5.42
C VAL A 122 3.16 -7.29 4.90
N ASN A 123 3.43 -7.24 3.60
CA ASN A 123 4.23 -6.20 2.96
C ASN A 123 3.36 -5.30 2.05
N MET A 124 3.59 -3.99 2.11
CA MET A 124 2.83 -2.99 1.35
C MET A 124 3.37 -2.73 -0.05
N ILE A 125 4.29 -3.55 -0.54
CA ILE A 125 4.90 -3.50 -1.87
C ILE A 125 5.63 -2.17 -2.16
N THR A 126 5.05 -1.32 -2.99
CA THR A 126 5.54 -0.02 -3.43
C THR A 126 4.34 0.88 -3.66
N CYS A 127 4.56 2.20 -3.64
CA CYS A 127 3.53 3.18 -3.93
C CYS A 127 2.91 3.02 -5.32
N GLY A 128 3.76 2.77 -6.34
CA GLY A 128 3.29 2.45 -7.68
C GLY A 128 2.45 1.18 -7.69
N GLY A 129 2.88 0.12 -6.99
CA GLY A 129 2.10 -1.11 -6.90
C GLY A 129 0.72 -0.89 -6.27
N GLN A 130 0.63 -0.16 -5.16
CA GLN A 130 -0.65 0.18 -4.52
C GLN A 130 -1.55 1.01 -5.45
N ALA A 131 -0.98 1.89 -6.28
CA ALA A 131 -1.74 2.70 -7.23
C ALA A 131 -2.18 1.94 -8.48
N THR A 132 -1.40 0.95 -8.95
CA THR A 132 -1.60 0.39 -10.30
C THR A 132 -2.05 -1.07 -10.32
N ILE A 133 -1.64 -1.88 -9.34
CA ILE A 133 -2.02 -3.30 -9.29
C ILE A 133 -3.54 -3.50 -9.14
N PRO A 134 -4.30 -2.66 -8.41
CA PRO A 134 -5.76 -2.75 -8.42
C PRO A 134 -6.37 -2.73 -9.83
N ILE A 135 -5.83 -1.88 -10.72
CA ILE A 135 -6.29 -1.77 -12.11
C ILE A 135 -5.93 -3.03 -12.90
N VAL A 136 -4.70 -3.54 -12.78
CA VAL A 136 -4.29 -4.79 -13.43
C VAL A 136 -5.16 -5.95 -12.97
N TYR A 137 -5.42 -6.06 -11.66
CA TYR A 137 -6.34 -7.05 -11.08
C TYR A 137 -7.76 -6.92 -11.65
N ALA A 138 -8.27 -5.70 -11.80
CA ALA A 138 -9.59 -5.46 -12.38
C ALA A 138 -9.70 -5.90 -13.85
N VAL A 139 -8.64 -5.72 -14.65
CA VAL A 139 -8.62 -6.21 -16.03
C VAL A 139 -8.50 -7.74 -16.04
N SER A 140 -7.58 -8.31 -15.26
CA SER A 140 -7.36 -9.75 -15.17
C SER A 140 -8.61 -10.51 -14.74
N ARG A 141 -9.34 -10.04 -13.73
CA ARG A 141 -10.59 -10.69 -13.27
C ARG A 141 -11.72 -10.63 -14.29
N ALA A 142 -11.73 -9.62 -15.17
CA ALA A 142 -12.70 -9.52 -16.28
C ALA A 142 -12.34 -10.46 -17.45
N LEU A 143 -11.09 -10.95 -17.51
CA LEU A 143 -10.56 -11.78 -18.59
C LEU A 143 -10.29 -13.23 -18.19
N VAL A 144 -10.79 -13.70 -17.05
CA VAL A 144 -10.56 -15.07 -16.56
C VAL A 144 -10.95 -16.11 -17.62
N GLU A 145 -12.10 -15.96 -18.26
CA GLU A 145 -12.58 -16.88 -19.31
C GLU A 145 -11.83 -16.75 -20.64
N LYS A 146 -11.00 -15.72 -20.78
CA LYS A 146 -10.24 -15.39 -22.00
C LYS A 146 -8.73 -15.59 -21.84
N GLY A 147 -8.30 -16.29 -20.79
CA GLY A 147 -6.88 -16.61 -20.55
C GLY A 147 -6.09 -15.53 -19.80
N GLY A 148 -6.76 -14.52 -19.25
CA GLY A 148 -6.15 -13.47 -18.42
C GLY A 148 -5.41 -12.40 -19.22
N VAL A 149 -4.54 -11.65 -18.53
CA VAL A 149 -3.75 -10.56 -19.10
C VAL A 149 -2.34 -11.07 -19.46
N PRO A 150 -1.96 -11.17 -20.75
CA PRO A 150 -0.63 -11.69 -21.12
C PRO A 150 0.51 -10.77 -20.68
N TYR A 151 0.26 -9.46 -20.70
CA TYR A 151 1.23 -8.45 -20.37
C TYR A 151 0.57 -7.24 -19.72
N ALA A 152 1.16 -6.74 -18.65
CA ALA A 152 0.79 -5.45 -18.09
C ALA A 152 2.04 -4.59 -17.82
N GLU A 153 1.93 -3.31 -18.10
CA GLU A 153 2.95 -2.31 -17.86
C GLU A 153 2.38 -1.14 -17.08
N ILE A 154 3.14 -0.66 -16.11
CA ILE A 154 2.76 0.52 -15.32
C ILE A 154 3.85 1.59 -15.43
N VAL A 155 3.42 2.85 -15.45
CA VAL A 155 4.31 4.02 -15.47
C VAL A 155 3.87 4.97 -14.37
N ALA A 156 4.64 5.00 -13.28
CA ALA A 156 4.44 5.90 -12.16
C ALA A 156 5.21 7.21 -12.40
N SER A 157 4.54 8.35 -12.34
CA SER A 157 5.13 9.68 -12.45
C SER A 157 4.88 10.45 -11.16
N VAL A 158 5.95 10.80 -10.44
CA VAL A 158 5.87 11.44 -9.13
C VAL A 158 6.67 12.73 -9.08
N ALA A 159 6.26 13.66 -8.22
CA ALA A 159 7.04 14.85 -7.92
C ALA A 159 8.43 14.47 -7.36
N SER A 160 9.49 15.09 -7.89
CA SER A 160 10.86 14.81 -7.45
C SER A 160 11.05 15.07 -5.95
N VAL A 161 10.33 16.06 -5.41
CA VAL A 161 10.37 16.44 -3.99
C VAL A 161 9.64 15.45 -3.08
N SER A 162 8.78 14.57 -3.61
CA SER A 162 8.15 13.49 -2.83
C SER A 162 8.93 12.17 -2.86
N ALA A 163 10.01 12.10 -3.64
CA ALA A 163 10.93 10.96 -3.68
C ALA A 163 12.17 11.23 -2.81
N GLY A 164 12.14 10.72 -1.57
CA GLY A 164 13.26 10.85 -0.63
C GLY A 164 14.49 9.98 -1.00
N PRO A 165 15.59 10.08 -0.23
CA PRO A 165 16.82 9.32 -0.49
C PRO A 165 16.62 7.81 -0.57
N GLY A 166 15.72 7.25 0.26
CA GLY A 166 15.39 5.82 0.25
C GLY A 166 14.83 5.36 -1.10
N THR A 167 13.87 6.09 -1.67
CA THR A 167 13.31 5.77 -3.00
C THR A 167 14.38 5.89 -4.09
N ARG A 168 15.21 6.95 -4.03
CA ARG A 168 16.25 7.22 -5.04
C ARG A 168 17.35 6.17 -5.05
N ALA A 169 17.76 5.70 -3.87
CA ALA A 169 18.79 4.67 -3.72
C ALA A 169 18.31 3.26 -4.11
N ASN A 170 16.99 3.03 -4.17
CA ASN A 170 16.39 1.72 -4.42
C ASN A 170 15.44 1.74 -5.64
N ILE A 171 15.78 2.54 -6.66
CA ILE A 171 14.92 2.72 -7.85
C ILE A 171 14.78 1.43 -8.66
N ASP A 172 15.82 0.59 -8.66
CA ASP A 172 15.84 -0.72 -9.29
C ASP A 172 14.86 -1.67 -8.59
N GLU A 173 14.88 -1.71 -7.27
CA GLU A 173 13.99 -2.50 -6.42
C GLU A 173 12.54 -2.07 -6.64
N PHE A 174 12.27 -0.77 -6.79
CA PHE A 174 10.94 -0.29 -7.16
C PHE A 174 10.44 -0.98 -8.44
N THR A 175 11.24 -0.96 -9.52
CA THR A 175 10.82 -1.54 -10.81
C THR A 175 10.63 -3.05 -10.71
N LYS A 176 11.57 -3.77 -10.09
CA LYS A 176 11.55 -5.24 -9.97
C LYS A 176 10.42 -5.74 -9.08
N THR A 177 10.22 -5.10 -7.92
CA THR A 177 9.18 -5.48 -6.96
C THR A 177 7.79 -5.15 -7.50
N THR A 178 7.61 -3.98 -8.11
CA THR A 178 6.32 -3.60 -8.70
C THR A 178 5.97 -4.49 -9.90
N SER A 179 6.93 -4.76 -10.81
CA SER A 179 6.75 -5.70 -11.92
C SER A 179 6.33 -7.10 -11.45
N ARG A 180 6.90 -7.58 -10.33
CA ARG A 180 6.51 -8.85 -9.72
C ARG A 180 5.09 -8.79 -9.15
N GLY A 181 4.72 -7.73 -8.44
CA GLY A 181 3.36 -7.54 -7.93
C GLY A 181 2.29 -7.48 -9.01
N VAL A 182 2.60 -6.82 -10.14
CA VAL A 182 1.76 -6.81 -11.35
C VAL A 182 1.48 -8.23 -11.84
N GLN A 183 2.44 -9.15 -11.69
CA GLN A 183 2.26 -10.55 -12.07
C GLN A 183 1.52 -11.34 -10.99
N THR A 184 2.07 -11.39 -9.79
CA THR A 184 1.63 -12.31 -8.74
C THR A 184 0.33 -11.89 -8.07
N ILE A 185 0.01 -10.59 -8.06
CA ILE A 185 -1.19 -10.04 -7.42
C ILE A 185 -2.14 -9.48 -8.48
N GLY A 186 -1.60 -8.76 -9.47
CA GLY A 186 -2.39 -8.24 -10.59
C GLY A 186 -2.89 -9.31 -11.54
N GLY A 187 -2.25 -10.48 -11.59
CA GLY A 187 -2.66 -11.61 -12.43
C GLY A 187 -2.16 -11.54 -13.88
N ALA A 188 -1.27 -10.59 -14.21
CA ALA A 188 -0.66 -10.55 -15.54
C ALA A 188 0.41 -11.65 -15.70
N ALA A 189 0.50 -12.29 -16.86
CA ALA A 189 1.53 -13.32 -17.10
C ALA A 189 2.95 -12.70 -17.13
N ARG A 190 3.09 -11.46 -17.62
CA ARG A 190 4.33 -10.68 -17.56
C ARG A 190 4.05 -9.24 -17.13
N GLY A 191 4.84 -8.74 -16.20
CA GLY A 191 4.70 -7.37 -15.67
C GLY A 191 5.90 -6.49 -15.99
N LYS A 192 5.69 -5.20 -16.22
CA LYS A 192 6.73 -4.17 -16.29
C LYS A 192 6.33 -2.96 -15.45
N ALA A 193 7.31 -2.32 -14.82
CA ALA A 193 7.12 -1.09 -14.08
C ALA A 193 8.19 -0.07 -14.45
N ILE A 194 7.77 1.17 -14.63
CA ILE A 194 8.59 2.35 -14.86
C ILE A 194 8.26 3.38 -13.78
N ILE A 195 9.27 4.10 -13.31
CA ILE A 195 9.10 5.27 -12.43
C ILE A 195 9.83 6.47 -13.04
N ILE A 196 9.16 7.62 -13.05
CA ILE A 196 9.67 8.90 -13.52
C ILE A 196 9.58 9.91 -12.38
N LEU A 197 10.69 10.61 -12.11
CA LEU A 197 10.75 11.70 -11.15
C LEU A 197 10.72 13.03 -11.91
N ASN A 198 9.68 13.83 -11.70
CA ASN A 198 9.49 15.11 -12.40
C ASN A 198 9.74 16.30 -11.46
N PRO A 199 10.66 17.24 -11.77
CA PRO A 199 10.99 18.37 -10.91
C PRO A 199 10.16 19.64 -11.18
N ALA A 200 9.03 19.54 -11.90
CA ALA A 200 8.15 20.68 -12.17
C ALA A 200 7.72 21.42 -10.89
N ASP A 201 7.52 22.73 -11.00
CA ASP A 201 7.04 23.63 -9.96
C ASP A 201 5.81 24.41 -10.48
N PRO A 202 4.63 24.35 -9.83
CA PRO A 202 4.33 23.62 -8.59
C PRO A 202 4.51 22.09 -8.73
N PRO A 203 4.87 21.37 -7.64
CA PRO A 203 5.04 19.93 -7.68
C PRO A 203 3.80 19.21 -8.20
N MET A 204 3.98 18.33 -9.18
CA MET A 204 2.87 17.60 -9.79
C MET A 204 2.23 16.59 -8.83
N ILE A 205 0.91 16.43 -8.92
CA ILE A 205 0.22 15.29 -8.31
C ILE A 205 0.74 13.98 -8.93
N MET A 206 0.80 12.91 -8.13
CA MET A 206 1.16 11.59 -8.63
C MET A 206 0.19 11.15 -9.74
N ARG A 207 0.75 10.66 -10.84
CA ARG A 207 -0.01 10.08 -11.94
C ARG A 207 0.53 8.72 -12.27
N ASP A 208 -0.36 7.79 -12.60
CA ASP A 208 0.01 6.47 -13.06
C ASP A 208 -0.75 6.11 -14.33
N THR A 209 -0.03 5.54 -15.27
CA THR A 209 -0.61 4.98 -16.50
C THR A 209 -0.43 3.47 -16.48
N ILE A 210 -1.51 2.74 -16.73
CA ILE A 210 -1.55 1.28 -16.71
C ILE A 210 -1.95 0.81 -18.10
N PHE A 211 -1.10 0.00 -18.71
CA PHE A 211 -1.35 -0.70 -19.96
C PHE A 211 -1.58 -2.17 -19.66
N CYS A 212 -2.68 -2.74 -20.12
CA CYS A 212 -2.91 -4.18 -20.09
C CYS A 212 -3.18 -4.67 -21.50
N ALA A 213 -2.39 -5.65 -21.95
CA ALA A 213 -2.68 -6.39 -23.17
C ALA A 213 -3.94 -7.24 -22.95
N ILE A 214 -4.86 -7.17 -23.91
CA ILE A 214 -6.15 -7.85 -23.88
C ILE A 214 -6.39 -8.60 -25.20
N PRO A 215 -7.25 -9.63 -25.20
CA PRO A 215 -7.76 -10.22 -26.44
C PRO A 215 -8.46 -9.17 -27.32
N GLU A 216 -8.36 -9.31 -28.65
CA GLU A 216 -9.03 -8.41 -29.61
C GLU A 216 -10.57 -8.43 -29.45
N ASP A 217 -11.12 -9.60 -29.10
CA ASP A 217 -12.54 -9.84 -28.89
C ASP A 217 -12.98 -9.67 -27.42
N ALA A 218 -12.17 -9.00 -26.60
CA ALA A 218 -12.49 -8.75 -25.20
C ALA A 218 -13.72 -7.84 -25.05
N ASP A 219 -14.57 -8.15 -24.07
CA ASP A 219 -15.69 -7.31 -23.68
C ASP A 219 -15.18 -6.02 -22.99
N ARG A 220 -15.12 -4.94 -23.78
CA ARG A 220 -14.61 -3.63 -23.33
C ARG A 220 -15.49 -3.03 -22.24
N ASP A 221 -16.80 -3.24 -22.29
CA ASP A 221 -17.74 -2.70 -21.30
C ASP A 221 -17.57 -3.42 -19.96
N ALA A 222 -17.38 -4.74 -19.97
CA ALA A 222 -17.08 -5.52 -18.77
C ALA A 222 -15.75 -5.09 -18.14
N ILE A 223 -14.69 -4.88 -18.95
CA ILE A 223 -13.40 -4.37 -18.46
C ILE A 223 -13.56 -2.97 -17.86
N ALA A 224 -14.21 -2.04 -18.57
CA ALA A 224 -14.39 -0.67 -18.10
C ALA A 224 -15.24 -0.60 -16.83
N LYS A 225 -16.28 -1.45 -16.71
CA LYS A 225 -17.03 -1.59 -15.47
C LYS A 225 -16.15 -2.11 -14.32
N SER A 226 -15.39 -3.17 -14.55
CA SER A 226 -14.50 -3.77 -13.54
C SER A 226 -13.46 -2.76 -13.03
N ILE A 227 -12.92 -1.92 -13.91
CA ILE A 227 -11.99 -0.83 -13.56
C ILE A 227 -12.71 0.23 -12.70
N ARG A 228 -13.91 0.67 -13.07
CA ARG A 228 -14.67 1.64 -12.26
C ARG A 228 -15.01 1.09 -10.87
N ASP A 229 -15.38 -0.18 -10.79
CA ASP A 229 -15.67 -0.84 -9.52
C ASP A 229 -14.43 -0.87 -8.60
N VAL A 230 -13.24 -1.19 -9.12
CA VAL A 230 -12.01 -1.20 -8.30
C VAL A 230 -11.55 0.20 -7.92
N VAL A 231 -11.74 1.20 -8.79
CA VAL A 231 -11.43 2.61 -8.46
C VAL A 231 -12.29 3.06 -7.29
N ALA A 232 -13.60 2.76 -7.32
CA ALA A 232 -14.50 3.06 -6.21
C ALA A 232 -14.10 2.33 -4.91
N GLU A 233 -13.61 1.10 -5.01
CA GLU A 233 -13.09 0.36 -3.86
C GLU A 233 -11.81 1.01 -3.28
N VAL A 234 -10.86 1.41 -4.13
CA VAL A 234 -9.64 2.14 -3.70
C VAL A 234 -10.01 3.47 -3.04
N GLN A 235 -11.01 4.17 -3.57
CA GLN A 235 -11.50 5.44 -3.02
C GLN A 235 -12.04 5.33 -1.59
N THR A 236 -12.42 4.12 -1.13
CA THR A 236 -12.84 3.92 0.26
C THR A 236 -11.70 4.17 1.27
N TYR A 237 -10.44 4.09 0.83
CA TYR A 237 -9.28 4.38 1.68
C TYR A 237 -8.35 5.46 1.11
N VAL A 238 -8.41 5.78 -0.19
CA VAL A 238 -7.71 6.93 -0.80
C VAL A 238 -8.71 7.80 -1.57
N PRO A 239 -9.39 8.76 -0.93
CA PRO A 239 -10.44 9.56 -1.58
C PRO A 239 -9.96 10.34 -2.82
N GLY A 240 -8.69 10.73 -2.88
CA GLY A 240 -8.09 11.43 -4.01
C GLY A 240 -7.61 10.54 -5.16
N TYR A 241 -7.83 9.22 -5.10
CA TYR A 241 -7.53 8.29 -6.18
C TYR A 241 -8.63 8.36 -7.25
N ARG A 242 -8.32 8.82 -8.46
CA ARG A 242 -9.33 9.06 -9.51
C ARG A 242 -8.85 8.67 -10.90
N LEU A 243 -9.79 8.29 -11.75
CA LEU A 243 -9.57 8.18 -13.20
C LEU A 243 -9.47 9.59 -13.80
N LEU A 244 -8.43 9.81 -14.62
CA LEU A 244 -8.31 11.05 -15.41
C LEU A 244 -9.17 11.01 -16.67
N ASN A 245 -9.39 9.80 -17.20
CA ASN A 245 -10.17 9.55 -18.41
C ASN A 245 -10.87 8.19 -18.27
N GLU A 246 -11.91 7.97 -19.08
CA GLU A 246 -12.43 6.61 -19.28
C GLU A 246 -11.33 5.68 -19.81
N PRO A 247 -11.35 4.37 -19.49
CA PRO A 247 -10.40 3.41 -20.05
C PRO A 247 -10.36 3.49 -21.58
N GLN A 248 -9.17 3.68 -22.14
CA GLN A 248 -8.96 3.80 -23.58
C GLN A 248 -8.63 2.42 -24.16
N PHE A 249 -9.22 2.06 -25.29
CA PHE A 249 -9.02 0.76 -25.94
C PHE A 249 -8.44 0.95 -27.32
N ASP A 250 -7.30 0.32 -27.57
CA ASP A 250 -6.57 0.38 -28.82
C ASP A 250 -6.51 -1.00 -29.48
N GLU A 251 -6.69 -1.03 -30.79
CA GLU A 251 -6.50 -2.22 -31.63
C GLU A 251 -5.00 -2.61 -31.72
N PRO A 252 -4.69 -3.86 -32.13
CA PRO A 252 -3.33 -4.27 -32.42
C PRO A 252 -2.59 -3.31 -33.35
N SER A 253 -1.37 -2.95 -32.97
CA SER A 253 -0.54 -2.02 -33.76
C SER A 253 0.94 -2.40 -33.68
N LEU A 254 1.76 -1.77 -34.54
CA LEU A 254 3.21 -1.88 -34.45
C LEU A 254 3.73 -1.41 -33.09
N ASN A 255 3.11 -0.39 -32.48
CA ASN A 255 3.53 0.15 -31.19
C ASN A 255 3.26 -0.82 -30.04
N SER A 256 2.16 -1.57 -30.09
CA SER A 256 1.79 -2.56 -29.06
C SER A 256 2.41 -3.95 -29.32
N GLY A 257 3.21 -4.10 -30.39
CA GLY A 257 3.75 -5.38 -30.80
C GLY A 257 2.68 -6.38 -31.24
N GLY A 258 1.59 -5.89 -31.84
CA GLY A 258 0.47 -6.72 -32.30
C GLY A 258 -0.53 -7.11 -31.21
N GLN A 259 -0.56 -6.41 -30.07
CA GLN A 259 -1.53 -6.66 -28.98
C GLN A 259 -2.62 -5.59 -28.97
N ALA A 260 -3.88 -5.97 -28.78
CA ALA A 260 -4.89 -5.01 -28.33
C ALA A 260 -4.59 -4.60 -26.88
N VAL A 261 -4.87 -3.35 -26.53
CA VAL A 261 -4.48 -2.79 -25.22
C VAL A 261 -5.63 -1.99 -24.62
N VAL A 262 -5.84 -2.14 -23.31
CA VAL A 262 -6.57 -1.15 -22.52
C VAL A 262 -5.57 -0.28 -21.76
N THR A 263 -5.73 1.04 -21.87
CA THR A 263 -4.92 2.05 -21.20
C THR A 263 -5.77 2.78 -20.17
N THR A 264 -5.33 2.77 -18.92
CA THR A 264 -5.99 3.45 -17.79
C THR A 264 -5.09 4.55 -17.24
N PHE A 265 -5.65 5.74 -17.04
CA PHE A 265 -4.94 6.88 -16.48
C PHE A 265 -5.53 7.21 -15.11
N VAL A 266 -4.70 7.14 -14.07
CA VAL A 266 -5.10 7.52 -12.71
C VAL A 266 -4.25 8.68 -12.20
N GLU A 267 -4.86 9.45 -11.32
CA GLU A 267 -4.20 10.47 -10.53
C GLU A 267 -4.47 10.18 -9.05
N VAL A 268 -3.46 10.41 -8.22
CA VAL A 268 -3.50 10.12 -6.79
C VAL A 268 -3.19 11.40 -6.03
N GLU A 269 -4.24 12.09 -5.60
CA GLU A 269 -4.13 13.24 -4.70
C GLU A 269 -4.10 12.76 -3.23
N GLY A 270 -3.08 13.17 -2.49
CA GLY A 270 -2.94 12.84 -1.07
C GLY A 270 -3.88 13.66 -0.19
N ALA A 271 -4.23 13.13 0.99
CA ALA A 271 -5.24 13.72 1.87
C ALA A 271 -4.79 15.02 2.58
N GLY A 272 -3.50 15.37 2.53
CA GLY A 272 -2.99 16.57 3.19
C GLY A 272 -2.81 16.44 4.71
N ASP A 273 -2.68 15.21 5.24
CA ASP A 273 -2.64 14.94 6.69
C ASP A 273 -1.38 15.50 7.36
N TYR A 274 -0.23 15.13 6.80
CA TYR A 274 1.08 15.68 7.13
C TYR A 274 1.82 16.07 5.86
N LEU A 275 1.73 15.20 4.85
CA LEU A 275 2.31 15.43 3.55
C LEU A 275 1.40 16.32 2.69
N PRO A 276 1.97 17.18 1.83
CA PRO A 276 1.17 18.00 0.92
C PRO A 276 0.42 17.13 -0.10
N PRO A 277 -0.69 17.62 -0.69
CA PRO A 277 -1.54 16.83 -1.59
C PRO A 277 -0.82 16.21 -2.80
N TYR A 278 0.27 16.82 -3.28
CA TYR A 278 1.06 16.28 -4.38
C TYR A 278 1.84 15.01 -4.02
N ALA A 279 2.01 14.71 -2.73
CA ALA A 279 2.73 13.53 -2.24
C ALA A 279 1.83 12.27 -2.18
N GLY A 280 0.92 12.13 -3.14
CA GLY A 280 -0.01 10.99 -3.24
C GLY A 280 0.68 9.63 -3.26
N ASN A 281 1.94 9.57 -3.71
CA ASN A 281 2.75 8.36 -3.66
C ASN A 281 3.04 7.88 -2.23
N LEU A 282 3.18 8.79 -1.28
CA LEU A 282 3.38 8.41 0.12
C LEU A 282 2.02 8.19 0.80
N ASP A 283 1.03 9.01 0.47
CA ASP A 283 -0.33 8.92 1.01
C ASP A 283 -1.01 7.57 0.69
N ILE A 284 -0.91 7.09 -0.54
CA ILE A 284 -1.50 5.79 -0.94
C ILE A 284 -0.87 4.62 -0.18
N MET A 285 0.42 4.71 0.16
CA MET A 285 1.10 3.69 0.97
C MET A 285 0.58 3.66 2.40
N THR A 286 0.48 4.81 3.05
CA THR A 286 0.02 4.92 4.45
C THR A 286 -1.48 4.64 4.58
N ALA A 287 -2.27 5.05 3.59
CA ALA A 287 -3.69 4.75 3.51
C ALA A 287 -3.95 3.26 3.28
N ALA A 288 -3.24 2.61 2.34
CA ALA A 288 -3.33 1.18 2.14
C ALA A 288 -2.89 0.41 3.39
N ALA A 289 -1.80 0.82 4.05
CA ALA A 289 -1.34 0.19 5.30
C ALA A 289 -2.42 0.31 6.39
N THR A 290 -3.00 1.49 6.57
CA THR A 290 -4.11 1.73 7.50
C THR A 290 -5.27 0.78 7.20
N LYS A 291 -5.71 0.72 5.94
CA LYS A 291 -6.79 -0.18 5.50
C LYS A 291 -6.49 -1.65 5.81
N VAL A 292 -5.27 -2.11 5.54
CA VAL A 292 -4.83 -3.48 5.87
C VAL A 292 -4.91 -3.75 7.37
N GLY A 293 -4.40 -2.84 8.20
CA GLY A 293 -4.48 -2.97 9.65
C GLY A 293 -5.91 -3.00 10.18
N GLU A 294 -6.79 -2.16 9.63
CA GLU A 294 -8.21 -2.13 10.00
C GLU A 294 -8.92 -3.45 9.70
N GLU A 295 -8.67 -4.05 8.54
CA GLU A 295 -9.28 -5.34 8.17
C GLU A 295 -8.73 -6.50 9.03
N ILE A 296 -7.43 -6.50 9.37
CA ILE A 296 -6.84 -7.47 10.31
C ILE A 296 -7.49 -7.34 11.70
N ALA A 297 -7.67 -6.10 12.18
CA ALA A 297 -8.30 -5.82 13.47
C ALA A 297 -9.78 -6.22 13.48
N ARG A 298 -10.51 -5.98 12.38
CA ARG A 298 -11.92 -6.38 12.24
C ARG A 298 -12.09 -7.89 12.29
N LYS A 299 -11.32 -8.65 11.51
CA LYS A 299 -11.38 -10.13 11.50
C LYS A 299 -11.11 -10.73 12.87
N SER A 300 -10.09 -10.23 13.57
CA SER A 300 -9.72 -10.73 14.90
C SER A 300 -10.87 -10.62 15.92
N LYS A 301 -11.70 -9.57 15.81
CA LYS A 301 -12.88 -9.37 16.68
C LYS A 301 -14.04 -10.27 16.30
N ASP A 302 -14.30 -10.50 15.02
CA ASP A 302 -15.36 -11.40 14.56
C ASP A 302 -15.11 -12.84 15.05
N VAL A 303 -13.85 -13.28 15.08
CA VAL A 303 -13.47 -14.57 15.66
C VAL A 303 -13.79 -14.63 17.17
N THR A 304 -13.51 -13.56 17.92
CA THR A 304 -13.75 -13.51 19.38
C THR A 304 -15.25 -13.51 19.71
N LEU A 305 -16.07 -12.83 18.90
CA LEU A 305 -17.53 -12.84 19.04
C LEU A 305 -18.15 -14.19 18.65
N SER A 306 -17.64 -14.85 17.62
CA SER A 306 -18.13 -16.18 17.22
C SER A 306 -17.79 -17.27 18.24
N ALA A 307 -16.61 -17.21 18.87
CA ALA A 307 -16.19 -18.15 19.91
C ALA A 307 -16.99 -18.01 21.23
N THR A 308 -17.51 -16.82 21.52
CA THR A 308 -18.30 -16.55 22.73
C THR A 308 -19.80 -16.77 22.54
N GLY A 309 -20.29 -16.82 21.29
CA GLY A 309 -21.69 -17.10 20.94
C GLY A 309 -22.07 -18.58 20.82
N GLY A 310 -21.09 -19.50 20.83
CA GLY A 310 -21.29 -20.95 20.65
C GLY A 310 -21.64 -21.75 21.90
N THR A 311 -21.93 -21.10 23.02
CA THR A 311 -22.37 -21.76 24.27
C THR A 311 -23.67 -21.12 24.78
N ARG A 312 -24.78 -21.48 24.14
CA ARG A 312 -26.12 -21.43 24.75
C ARG A 312 -26.95 -22.61 24.25
#